data_AF-A0A7V0Z907-F1
#
_entry.id   AF-A0A7V0Z907-F1
#
_cell.length_a   1.000
_cell.length_b   1.000
_cell.length_c   1.000
_cell.angle_alpha   90.00
_cell.angle_beta   90.00
_cell.angle_gamma   90.00
#
_symmetry.space_group_name_H-M   'P 1'
#
loop_
_entity.id
_entity.type
_entity.pdbx_description
1 polymer ?
#
loop_
_entity_poly.entity_id
_entity_poly.type
_entity_poly.pdbx_seq_one_letter_code
_entity_poly.pdbx_strand_id
1 'polypeptide(L)'
;MKGHEATMKIRPYRLSQVSMGDFTLAGYSIAGEESVIIAPELDVSFDIGRCPCEALTINHVLLSHGHADHSVGLLYYFAQRDFQGIEGGLAVVPENLLGPLEVLLKAWGRVEGHVP
;
A
#
# COMPACT_ATOMS: atom_id res chain seq x y z
N MET A 1 28.94 -30.87 20.39
CA MET A 1 27.77 -30.44 19.61
C MET A 1 28.04 -29.03 19.10
N LYS A 2 28.28 -28.83 17.81
CA LYS A 2 28.47 -27.47 17.25
C LYS A 2 27.10 -26.84 17.05
N GLY A 3 26.75 -25.86 17.89
CA GLY A 3 25.56 -25.06 17.70
C GLY A 3 25.66 -24.31 16.37
N HIS A 4 24.73 -24.56 15.45
CA HIS A 4 24.54 -23.68 14.29
C HIS A 4 23.75 -22.47 14.78
N GLU A 5 24.43 -21.34 14.93
CA GLU A 5 23.78 -20.05 15.12
C GLU A 5 23.21 -19.63 13.76
N ALA A 6 21.91 -19.87 13.55
CA ALA A 6 21.23 -19.43 12.34
C ALA A 6 21.13 -17.90 12.37
N THR A 7 22.03 -17.22 11.66
CA THR A 7 21.97 -15.77 11.49
C THR A 7 20.79 -15.43 10.58
N MET A 8 19.76 -14.79 11.13
CA MET A 8 18.61 -14.30 10.36
C MET A 8 19.08 -13.23 9.37
N LYS A 9 19.02 -13.52 8.08
CA LYS A 9 19.28 -12.52 7.03
C LYS A 9 18.05 -11.63 6.87
N ILE A 10 18.11 -10.43 7.43
CA ILE A 10 17.10 -9.39 7.23
C ILE A 10 17.28 -8.82 5.83
N ARG A 11 16.23 -8.84 5.00
CA ARG A 11 16.20 -8.14 3.72
C ARG A 11 15.32 -6.89 3.87
N PRO A 12 15.84 -5.68 3.64
CA PRO A 12 14.98 -4.52 3.53
C PRO A 12 14.13 -4.67 2.28
N TYR A 13 12.82 -4.45 2.39
CA TYR A 13 11.95 -4.34 1.23
C TYR A 13 12.31 -3.04 0.50
N ARG A 14 12.76 -3.17 -0.75
CA ARG A 14 13.05 -2.05 -1.65
C ARG A 14 12.23 -2.27 -2.91
N LEU A 15 11.59 -1.20 -3.39
CA LEU A 15 10.89 -1.24 -4.66
C LEU A 15 11.89 -1.58 -5.78
N SER A 16 11.51 -2.54 -6.63
CA SER A 16 12.21 -2.75 -7.89
C SER A 16 11.70 -1.73 -8.89
N GLN A 17 12.57 -1.19 -9.74
CA GLN A 17 12.21 -0.21 -10.75
C GLN A 17 12.43 -0.80 -12.14
N VAL A 18 11.43 -0.66 -13.01
CA VAL A 18 11.47 -1.10 -14.41
C VAL A 18 10.99 0.05 -15.29
N SER A 19 11.77 0.39 -16.31
CA SER A 19 11.37 1.36 -17.34
C SER A 19 10.60 0.67 -18.46
N MET A 20 9.46 1.23 -18.85
CA MET A 20 8.61 0.73 -19.94
C MET A 20 8.17 1.88 -20.84
N GLY A 21 8.95 2.19 -21.88
CA GLY A 21 8.69 3.34 -22.74
C GLY A 21 8.72 4.63 -21.94
N ASP A 22 7.62 5.38 -21.97
CA ASP A 22 7.46 6.65 -21.26
C ASP A 22 7.07 6.48 -19.77
N PHE A 23 6.92 5.24 -19.30
CA PHE A 23 6.48 4.95 -17.93
C PHE A 23 7.59 4.33 -17.09
N THR A 24 7.59 4.69 -15.81
CA THR A 24 8.35 4.03 -14.77
C THR A 24 7.41 3.18 -13.91
N LEU A 25 7.70 1.89 -13.78
CA LEU A 25 7.04 1.04 -12.79
C LEU A 25 7.98 0.82 -11.61
N ALA A 26 7.53 1.17 -10.40
CA ALA A 26 8.24 0.94 -9.15
C ALA A 26 7.39 0.06 -8.23
N GLY A 27 7.88 -1.12 -7.84
CA GLY A 27 7.03 -2.06 -7.10
C GLY A 27 7.67 -3.40 -6.80
N TYR A 28 6.88 -4.26 -6.16
CA TYR A 28 7.11 -5.70 -6.09
C TYR A 28 5.78 -6.41 -5.82
N SER A 29 5.78 -7.73 -6.01
CA SER A 29 4.67 -8.60 -5.63
C SER A 29 5.25 -9.86 -5.01
N ILE A 30 4.89 -10.10 -3.75
CA ILE A 30 5.26 -11.27 -2.98
C ILE A 30 3.97 -11.82 -2.40
N ALA A 31 3.58 -13.02 -2.84
CA ALA A 31 2.32 -13.64 -2.48
C ALA A 31 2.14 -13.70 -0.94
N GLY A 32 1.03 -13.16 -0.46
CA GLY A 32 0.68 -13.15 0.96
C GLY A 32 1.43 -12.12 1.81
N GLU A 33 2.41 -11.42 1.26
CA GLU A 33 3.19 -10.40 1.97
C GLU A 33 2.79 -8.99 1.56
N GLU A 34 2.90 -8.69 0.25
CA GLU A 34 2.51 -7.41 -0.36
C GLU A 34 2.63 -7.44 -1.89
N SER A 35 1.64 -6.83 -2.54
CA SER A 35 1.68 -6.39 -3.93
C SER A 35 1.45 -4.87 -3.99
N VAL A 36 2.36 -4.17 -4.64
CA VAL A 36 2.28 -2.73 -4.90
C VAL A 36 3.06 -2.41 -6.17
N ILE A 37 2.43 -1.73 -7.12
CA ILE A 37 3.06 -1.27 -8.36
C ILE A 37 2.68 0.19 -8.60
N ILE A 38 3.67 1.06 -8.47
CA ILE A 38 3.55 2.51 -8.61
C ILE A 38 3.92 2.89 -10.04
N ALA A 39 3.06 3.67 -10.70
CA ALA A 39 3.31 4.30 -11.99
C ALA A 39 3.21 5.83 -11.81
N PRO A 40 4.31 6.51 -11.45
CA PRO A 40 4.30 7.93 -11.09
C PRO A 40 3.78 8.83 -12.20
N GLU A 41 4.12 8.54 -13.46
CA GLU A 41 3.71 9.34 -14.62
C GLU A 41 2.19 9.28 -14.88
N LEU A 42 1.51 8.29 -14.32
CA LEU A 42 0.05 8.16 -14.36
C LEU A 42 -0.63 8.63 -13.07
N ASP A 43 0.14 9.01 -12.05
CA ASP A 43 -0.34 9.28 -10.70
C ASP A 43 -1.18 8.12 -10.13
N VAL A 44 -0.73 6.89 -10.37
CA VAL A 44 -1.45 5.66 -10.00
C VAL A 44 -0.56 4.67 -9.25
N SER A 45 -1.13 4.05 -8.21
CA SER A 45 -0.63 2.83 -7.58
C SER A 45 -1.63 1.69 -7.82
N PHE A 46 -1.19 0.62 -8.46
CA PHE A 46 -1.95 -0.63 -8.55
C PHE A 46 -1.70 -1.44 -7.29
N ASP A 47 -2.79 -1.70 -6.56
CA ASP A 47 -2.77 -2.22 -5.20
C ASP A 47 -1.90 -1.39 -4.23
N ILE A 48 -2.05 -1.68 -2.94
CA ILE A 48 -1.33 -1.00 -1.87
C ILE A 48 -1.23 -1.90 -0.65
N GLY A 49 -0.56 -3.05 -0.80
CA GLY A 49 -0.49 -4.07 0.25
C GLY A 49 -0.12 -3.52 1.63
N ARG A 50 1.05 -2.90 1.79
CA ARG A 50 1.49 -2.29 3.06
C ARG A 50 1.68 -0.78 2.98
N CYS A 51 1.55 -0.20 1.78
CA CYS A 51 1.78 1.22 1.51
C CYS A 51 3.22 1.65 1.84
N PRO A 52 4.19 1.39 0.94
CA PRO A 52 5.53 1.96 1.07
C PRO A 52 5.47 3.49 1.01
N CYS A 53 6.49 4.19 1.52
CA CYS A 53 6.46 5.65 1.58
C CYS A 53 6.37 6.30 0.20
N GLU A 54 6.91 5.67 -0.84
CA GLU A 54 6.78 6.11 -2.24
C GLU A 54 5.32 6.09 -2.72
N ALA A 55 4.45 5.22 -2.19
CA ALA A 55 3.04 5.19 -2.55
C ALA A 55 2.27 6.40 -1.98
N LEU A 56 2.78 7.05 -0.92
CA LEU A 56 2.14 8.24 -0.33
C LEU A 56 2.21 9.45 -1.26
N THR A 57 3.12 9.47 -2.25
CA THR A 57 3.22 10.59 -3.21
C THR A 57 2.21 10.49 -4.35
N ILE A 58 1.41 9.42 -4.39
CA ILE A 58 0.45 9.13 -5.45
C ILE A 58 -0.97 9.43 -4.99
N ASN A 59 -1.79 10.01 -5.86
CA ASN A 59 -3.17 10.40 -5.51
C ASN A 59 -4.20 9.32 -5.84
N HIS A 60 -3.93 8.38 -6.75
CA HIS A 60 -4.88 7.35 -7.14
C HIS A 60 -4.39 5.94 -6.80
N VAL A 61 -5.14 5.20 -5.99
CA VAL A 61 -4.93 3.78 -5.75
C VAL A 61 -5.99 2.99 -6.50
N LEU A 62 -5.58 2.07 -7.37
CA LEU A 62 -6.48 1.16 -8.09
C LEU A 62 -6.36 -0.22 -7.45
N LEU A 63 -7.35 -0.59 -6.64
CA LEU A 63 -7.34 -1.87 -5.93
C LEU A 63 -7.90 -2.99 -6.81
N SER A 64 -7.16 -4.08 -6.94
CA SER A 64 -7.59 -5.25 -7.71
C SER A 64 -8.61 -6.10 -6.95
N HIS A 65 -8.36 -6.38 -5.66
CA HIS A 65 -9.23 -7.17 -4.78
C HIS A 65 -8.87 -6.98 -3.29
N GLY A 66 -9.68 -7.56 -2.40
CA GLY A 66 -9.64 -7.27 -0.96
C GLY A 66 -8.73 -8.15 -0.10
N HIS A 67 -7.80 -8.92 -0.69
CA HIS A 67 -6.83 -9.65 0.13
C HIS A 67 -5.87 -8.66 0.83
N ALA A 68 -5.40 -9.04 2.02
CA ALA A 68 -4.64 -8.13 2.88
C ALA A 68 -3.35 -7.66 2.21
N ASP A 69 -2.63 -8.54 1.51
CA ASP A 69 -1.41 -8.24 0.76
C ASP A 69 -1.64 -7.31 -0.44
N HIS A 70 -2.88 -6.96 -0.76
CA HIS A 70 -3.22 -5.97 -1.79
C HIS A 70 -3.87 -4.69 -1.21
N SER A 71 -4.53 -4.76 -0.06
CA SER A 71 -5.50 -3.74 0.36
C SER A 71 -5.25 -3.12 1.74
N VAL A 72 -4.55 -3.81 2.65
CA VAL A 72 -4.51 -3.35 4.06
C VAL A 72 -3.80 -2.00 4.22
N GLY A 73 -2.87 -1.68 3.32
CA GLY A 73 -2.19 -0.40 3.27
C GLY A 73 -3.09 0.80 2.98
N LEU A 74 -4.34 0.61 2.54
CA LEU A 74 -5.30 1.72 2.39
C LEU A 74 -5.54 2.47 3.71
N LEU A 75 -5.60 1.75 4.84
CA LEU A 75 -5.78 2.35 6.16
C LEU A 75 -4.62 3.30 6.48
N TYR A 76 -3.40 2.82 6.25
CA TYR A 76 -2.18 3.60 6.47
C TYR A 76 -2.06 4.74 5.46
N TYR A 77 -2.37 4.51 4.19
CA TYR A 77 -2.30 5.51 3.12
C TYR A 77 -3.11 6.76 3.46
N PHE A 78 -4.39 6.60 3.83
CA PHE A 78 -5.23 7.74 4.18
C PHE A 78 -4.78 8.41 5.47
N ALA A 79 -4.54 7.63 6.54
CA ALA A 79 -4.11 8.17 7.83
C ALA A 79 -2.78 8.93 7.75
N GLN A 80 -1.82 8.38 7.01
CA GLN A 80 -0.48 8.95 6.89
C GLN A 80 -0.47 10.21 6.03
N ARG A 81 -1.31 10.29 4.98
CA ARG A 81 -1.46 11.49 4.16
C ARG A 81 -2.14 12.62 4.94
N ASP A 82 -3.21 12.32 5.67
CA ASP A 82 -3.85 13.27 6.59
C ASP A 82 -2.83 13.82 7.62
N PHE A 83 -2.09 12.93 8.28
CA PHE A 83 -1.04 13.32 9.24
C PHE A 83 0.05 14.21 8.62
N GLN A 84 0.43 13.97 7.36
CA GLN A 84 1.43 14.76 6.65
C GLN A 84 0.86 16.07 6.06
N GLY A 85 -0.44 16.33 6.20
CA GLY A 85 -1.11 17.47 5.57
C GLY A 85 -1.14 17.37 4.05
N ILE A 86 -1.06 16.17 3.50
CA ILE A 86 -1.18 15.90 2.07
C ILE A 86 -2.67 15.76 1.77
N GLU A 87 -3.15 16.51 0.78
CA GLU A 87 -4.56 16.53 0.41
C GLU A 87 -5.05 15.13 -0.01
N GLY A 88 -6.00 14.59 0.76
CA GLY A 88 -6.86 13.47 0.40
C GLY A 88 -6.17 12.33 -0.35
N GLY A 89 -6.87 11.78 -1.34
CA GLY A 89 -6.45 10.63 -2.15
C GLY A 89 -7.71 9.89 -2.62
N LEU A 90 -7.59 9.10 -3.68
CA LEU A 90 -8.72 8.35 -4.23
C LEU A 90 -8.35 6.88 -4.36
N ALA A 91 -9.07 6.02 -3.62
CA ALA A 91 -9.03 4.58 -3.84
C ALA A 91 -10.20 4.16 -4.72
N VAL A 92 -9.91 3.69 -5.93
CA VAL A 92 -10.88 3.01 -6.79
C VAL A 92 -10.87 1.53 -6.42
N VAL A 93 -12.03 1.02 -6.01
CA VAL A 93 -12.17 -0.34 -5.47
C VAL A 93 -13.34 -1.07 -6.14
N PRO A 94 -13.31 -2.41 -6.22
CA PRO A 94 -14.48 -3.20 -6.58
C PRO A 94 -15.70 -2.85 -5.72
N GLU A 95 -16.88 -2.72 -6.34
CA GLU A 95 -18.11 -2.26 -5.69
C GLU A 95 -18.44 -3.05 -4.40
N ASN A 96 -18.21 -4.36 -4.42
CA ASN A 96 -18.46 -5.23 -3.27
C ASN A 96 -17.52 -4.97 -2.07
N LEU A 97 -16.44 -4.22 -2.25
CA LEU A 97 -15.49 -3.85 -1.19
C LEU A 97 -15.79 -2.49 -0.55
N LEU A 98 -16.62 -1.64 -1.17
CA LEU A 98 -16.88 -0.28 -0.69
C LEU A 98 -17.42 -0.30 0.76
N GLY A 99 -18.49 -1.06 1.02
CA GLY A 99 -19.09 -1.16 2.36
C GLY A 99 -18.12 -1.70 3.43
N PRO A 100 -17.48 -2.87 3.22
CA PRO A 100 -16.48 -3.40 4.14
C PRO A 100 -15.31 -2.44 4.42
N LEU A 101 -14.77 -1.78 3.39
CA LEU A 101 -13.66 -0.84 3.53
C LEU A 101 -14.07 0.42 4.30
N GLU A 102 -15.26 0.97 4.05
CA GLU A 102 -15.77 2.09 4.86
C GLU A 102 -15.90 1.73 6.34
N VAL A 103 -16.40 0.52 6.65
CA VAL A 103 -16.51 0.04 8.03
C VAL A 103 -15.12 -0.09 8.66
N LEU A 104 -14.15 -0.63 7.93
CA LEU A 104 -12.76 -0.76 8.38
C LEU A 104 -12.11 0.60 8.64
N LEU A 105 -12.23 1.56 7.71
CA LEU A 105 -11.67 2.90 7.86
C LEU A 105 -12.28 3.63 9.06
N LYS A 106 -13.61 3.55 9.25
CA LYS A 106 -14.29 4.13 10.42
C LYS A 106 -13.86 3.44 11.72
N ALA A 107 -13.67 2.13 11.71
CA ALA A 107 -13.18 1.39 12.87
C ALA A 107 -11.74 1.78 13.20
N TRP A 108 -10.88 1.87 12.19
CA TRP A 108 -9.49 2.29 12.33
C TRP A 108 -9.38 3.71 12.87
N GLY A 109 -10.18 4.64 12.36
CA GLY A 109 -10.17 6.00 12.87
C GLY A 109 -10.59 6.13 14.34
N ARG A 110 -11.36 5.17 14.88
CA ARG A 110 -11.62 5.12 16.33
C ARG A 110 -10.41 4.64 17.13
N VAL A 111 -9.56 3.80 16.54
CA VAL A 111 -8.29 3.38 17.15
C VAL A 111 -7.30 4.55 17.16
N GLU A 112 -7.20 5.28 16.05
CA GLU A 112 -6.34 6.47 15.92
C GLU A 112 -6.85 7.69 16.70
N GLY A 113 -8.14 7.73 17.02
CA GLY A 113 -8.80 8.87 17.67
C GLY A 113 -9.28 9.96 16.70
N HIS A 114 -9.13 9.74 15.40
CA HIS A 114 -9.64 10.56 14.31
C HIS A 114 -9.87 9.69 13.07
N VAL A 115 -10.93 9.94 12.30
CA VAL A 115 -11.17 9.28 11.01
C VAL A 115 -10.55 10.19 9.93
N PRO A 116 -9.50 9.75 9.22
CA PRO A 116 -8.94 10.46 8.08
C PRO A 116 -9.96 10.66 6.95
#